data_AF-A0A927AH52-F1
#
_entry.id   AF-A0A927AH52-F1
#
_cell.length_a   1.000
_cell.length_b   1.000
_cell.length_c   1.000
_cell.angle_alpha   90.00
_cell.angle_beta   90.00
_cell.angle_gamma   90.00
#
_symmetry.space_group_name_H-M   'P 1'
#
loop_
_entity.id
_entity.type
_entity.pdbx_description
1 polymer ?
#
loop_
_entity_poly.entity_id
_entity_poly.type
_entity_poly.pdbx_seq_one_letter_code
_entity_poly.pdbx_strand_id
1 'polypeptide(L)'
;MKLKSFSALQIVIKRTAFLIIAAFVLVVVFVNRANANGAEFLVSNGNNFDVNEIQFKRVEYVGQCPGTVMNPGTRKAQFVSKSTPPAPKRKVTIRNVTQGMKSNPYPYTSRGYSEGQYSQGVDLSLGNSHQTRTFAVLEGENKFEYEIKEGERIIEQGNFTAEVSVKDVGVFPRDTICEEKLECRDDGDCYDRNGKKRGSRQRCYTTNTCNCPG
;
A
#
# COMPACT_ATOMS: atom_id res chain seq x y z
N MET A 1 44.79 -41.13 49.22
CA MET A 1 44.82 -40.50 47.88
C MET A 1 43.39 -40.18 47.46
N LYS A 2 43.18 -38.98 46.91
CA LYS A 2 41.91 -38.28 46.59
C LYS A 2 40.87 -39.14 45.85
N LEU A 3 39.58 -39.05 46.20
CA LEU A 3 38.45 -39.40 45.29
C LEU A 3 37.02 -39.00 45.77
N LYS A 4 36.84 -37.97 46.64
CA LYS A 4 35.50 -37.41 46.96
C LYS A 4 35.21 -36.04 46.34
N SER A 5 36.21 -35.41 45.72
CA SER A 5 36.12 -34.03 45.21
C SER A 5 35.51 -33.90 43.81
N PHE A 6 35.44 -34.98 43.03
CA PHE A 6 35.04 -34.91 41.62
C PHE A 6 33.53 -34.96 41.38
N SER A 7 32.75 -35.62 42.24
CA SER A 7 31.29 -35.71 42.05
C SER A 7 30.57 -34.41 42.38
N ALA A 8 31.00 -33.70 43.42
CA ALA A 8 30.45 -32.41 43.82
C ALA A 8 30.67 -31.34 42.74
N LEU A 9 31.84 -31.34 42.09
CA LEU A 9 32.16 -30.40 41.01
C LEU A 9 31.26 -30.62 39.77
N GLN A 10 31.00 -31.87 39.40
CA GLN A 10 30.11 -32.19 38.27
C GLN A 10 28.64 -31.79 38.52
N ILE A 11 28.17 -31.88 39.76
CA ILE A 11 26.80 -31.47 40.12
C ILE A 11 26.65 -29.94 40.04
N VAL A 12 27.66 -29.20 40.49
CA VAL A 12 27.67 -27.72 40.41
C VAL A 12 27.68 -27.27 38.94
N ILE A 13 28.52 -27.87 38.09
CA ILE A 13 28.60 -27.55 36.66
C ILE A 13 27.28 -27.85 35.93
N LYS A 14 26.62 -28.96 36.23
CA LYS A 14 25.31 -29.28 35.62
C LYS A 14 24.21 -28.31 36.04
N ARG A 15 24.21 -27.85 37.29
CA ARG A 15 23.22 -26.88 37.80
C ARG A 15 23.43 -25.48 37.23
N THR A 16 24.68 -25.01 37.10
CA THR A 16 24.96 -23.70 36.50
C THR A 16 24.71 -23.70 34.99
N ALA A 17 25.05 -24.78 34.27
CA ALA A 17 24.72 -24.90 32.84
C ALA A 17 23.20 -24.85 32.59
N PHE A 18 22.41 -25.53 33.42
CA PHE A 18 20.94 -25.51 33.30
C PHE A 18 20.35 -24.12 33.59
N LEU A 19 20.88 -23.39 34.58
CA LEU A 19 20.45 -22.01 34.88
C LEU A 19 20.80 -21.04 33.75
N ILE A 20 21.97 -21.18 33.13
CA ILE A 20 22.38 -20.34 31.99
C ILE A 20 21.49 -20.62 30.77
N ILE A 21 21.20 -21.90 30.48
CA ILE A 21 20.31 -22.27 29.37
C ILE A 21 18.89 -21.77 29.64
N ALA A 22 18.36 -21.91 30.85
CA ALA A 22 17.04 -21.40 31.22
C ALA A 22 16.95 -19.87 31.10
N ALA A 23 18.00 -19.14 31.52
CA ALA A 23 18.09 -17.69 31.35
C ALA A 23 18.15 -17.31 29.86
N PHE A 24 18.89 -18.05 29.04
CA PHE A 24 18.95 -17.83 27.59
C PHE A 24 17.59 -18.08 26.91
N VAL A 25 16.88 -19.13 27.29
CA VAL A 25 15.53 -19.42 26.80
C VAL A 25 14.55 -18.32 27.21
N LEU A 26 14.64 -17.81 28.45
CA LEU A 26 13.83 -16.67 28.91
C LEU A 26 14.14 -15.39 28.13
N VAL A 27 15.41 -15.09 27.86
CA VAL A 27 15.81 -13.92 27.05
C VAL A 27 15.31 -14.07 25.61
N VAL A 28 15.42 -15.24 24.99
CA VAL A 28 14.90 -15.47 23.62
C VAL A 28 13.37 -15.34 23.57
N VAL A 29 12.65 -15.82 24.59
CA VAL A 29 11.19 -15.65 24.70
C VAL A 29 10.80 -14.18 24.92
N PHE A 30 11.58 -13.41 25.69
CA PHE A 30 11.33 -11.98 25.91
C PHE A 30 11.67 -11.12 24.69
N VAL A 31 12.78 -11.40 23.99
CA VAL A 31 13.19 -10.66 22.78
C VAL A 31 12.17 -10.87 21.65
N ASN A 32 11.56 -12.06 21.54
CA ASN A 32 10.50 -12.32 20.56
C ASN A 32 9.15 -11.67 20.90
N ARG A 33 8.95 -11.13 22.11
CA ARG A 33 7.74 -10.39 22.48
C ARG A 33 7.85 -8.87 22.30
N ALA A 34 8.99 -8.37 21.83
CA ALA A 34 9.23 -6.94 21.66
C ALA A 34 8.77 -6.38 20.28
N ASN A 35 7.75 -6.97 19.66
CA ASN A 35 7.14 -6.44 18.43
C ASN A 35 5.67 -6.03 18.68
N ALA A 36 5.45 -5.30 19.77
CA ALA A 36 4.15 -4.79 20.20
C ALA A 36 4.20 -3.27 20.39
N ASN A 37 4.82 -2.55 19.44
CA ASN A 37 4.44 -1.16 19.26
C ASN A 37 3.01 -1.21 18.74
N GLY A 38 2.04 -0.75 19.54
CA GLY A 38 0.61 -0.92 19.30
C GLY A 38 0.05 -0.14 18.11
N ALA A 39 0.80 -0.05 17.02
CA ALA A 39 0.42 0.57 15.77
C ALA A 39 -0.27 -0.43 14.85
N GLU A 40 -1.37 -0.01 14.24
CA GLU A 40 -2.18 -0.84 13.36
C GLU A 40 -2.65 -0.05 12.14
N PHE A 41 -2.79 -0.74 11.02
CA PHE A 41 -3.57 -0.27 9.89
C PHE A 41 -5.01 -0.75 10.02
N LEU A 42 -5.94 0.19 9.98
CA LEU A 42 -7.37 -0.07 9.84
C LEU A 42 -7.76 0.13 8.39
N VAL A 43 -8.15 -0.96 7.74
CA VAL A 43 -8.68 -0.94 6.39
C VAL A 43 -10.17 -1.13 6.50
N SER A 44 -10.93 -0.14 6.06
CA SER A 44 -12.39 -0.26 6.14
C SER A 44 -12.85 -1.50 5.31
N ASN A 45 -13.89 -2.25 5.71
CA ASN A 45 -14.50 -3.32 4.90
C ASN A 45 -16.02 -3.50 5.18
N GLY A 46 -16.89 -3.19 4.22
CA GLY A 46 -18.32 -2.89 4.48
C GLY A 46 -18.52 -1.82 5.56
N ASN A 47 -19.14 -2.24 6.67
CA ASN A 47 -19.28 -1.48 7.91
C ASN A 47 -18.18 -1.84 8.94
N ASN A 48 -17.36 -2.84 8.60
CA ASN A 48 -16.16 -3.39 9.24
C ASN A 48 -14.92 -2.48 9.18
N PHE A 49 -13.93 -2.76 10.05
CA PHE A 49 -12.52 -2.49 9.80
C PHE A 49 -11.72 -3.79 9.94
N ASP A 50 -10.95 -4.10 8.91
CA ASP A 50 -9.94 -5.15 8.93
C ASP A 50 -8.65 -4.56 9.51
N VAL A 51 -8.06 -5.26 10.48
CA VAL A 51 -6.88 -4.79 11.21
C VAL A 51 -5.66 -5.48 10.63
N ASN A 52 -4.71 -4.69 10.12
CA ASN A 52 -3.48 -5.17 9.49
C ASN A 52 -3.72 -6.19 8.36
N GLU A 53 -4.89 -6.14 7.72
CA GLU A 53 -5.24 -6.99 6.59
C GLU A 53 -5.78 -6.12 5.47
N ILE A 54 -5.19 -6.25 4.28
CA ILE A 54 -5.51 -5.47 3.09
C ILE A 54 -5.89 -6.46 1.99
N GLN A 55 -7.11 -6.36 1.46
CA GLN A 55 -7.55 -7.20 0.35
C GLN A 55 -7.72 -6.39 -0.95
N PHE A 56 -7.01 -6.82 -1.99
CA PHE A 56 -7.20 -6.35 -3.36
C PHE A 56 -8.10 -7.30 -4.13
N LYS A 57 -8.89 -6.75 -5.06
CA LYS A 57 -9.71 -7.53 -5.98
C LYS A 57 -9.08 -7.49 -7.36
N ARG A 58 -8.81 -8.67 -7.93
CA ARG A 58 -8.35 -8.83 -9.31
C ARG A 58 -9.52 -9.21 -10.19
N VAL A 59 -9.74 -8.43 -11.25
CA VAL A 59 -10.70 -8.71 -12.30
C VAL A 59 -9.94 -8.88 -13.59
N GLU A 60 -10.13 -10.01 -14.26
CA GLU A 60 -9.54 -10.28 -15.56
C GLU A 60 -10.58 -10.05 -16.66
N TYR A 61 -10.26 -9.16 -17.59
CA TYR A 61 -11.11 -8.90 -18.75
C TYR A 61 -10.55 -9.60 -19.99
N VAL A 62 -11.45 -10.26 -20.72
CA VAL A 62 -11.16 -10.97 -21.98
C VAL A 62 -12.06 -10.45 -23.10
N GLY A 63 -11.70 -10.71 -24.36
CA GLY A 63 -12.48 -10.27 -25.53
C GLY A 63 -11.77 -9.15 -26.30
N GLN A 64 -12.52 -8.17 -26.78
CA GLN A 64 -11.98 -7.08 -27.61
C GLN A 64 -11.10 -6.11 -26.82
N CYS A 65 -11.35 -5.98 -25.52
CA CYS A 65 -10.60 -5.14 -24.60
C CYS A 65 -10.01 -5.96 -23.45
N PRO A 66 -8.98 -6.78 -23.72
CA PRO A 66 -8.36 -7.59 -22.68
C PRO A 66 -7.59 -6.72 -21.69
N GLY A 67 -7.53 -7.15 -20.43
CA GLY A 67 -6.71 -6.48 -19.42
C GLY A 67 -7.05 -6.89 -18.00
N THR A 68 -6.11 -6.69 -17.08
CA THR A 68 -6.31 -6.97 -15.66
C THR A 68 -6.52 -5.66 -14.91
N VAL A 69 -7.62 -5.56 -14.18
CA VAL A 69 -7.87 -4.44 -13.29
C VAL A 69 -7.72 -4.92 -11.85
N MET A 70 -6.83 -4.24 -11.12
CA MET A 70 -6.62 -4.42 -9.69
C MET A 70 -7.29 -3.27 -8.97
N ASN A 71 -8.41 -3.55 -8.32
CA ASN A 71 -9.08 -2.55 -7.52
C ASN A 71 -8.76 -2.80 -6.04
N PRO A 72 -8.17 -1.83 -5.31
CA PRO A 72 -8.28 -1.85 -3.86
C PRO A 72 -9.78 -1.82 -3.57
N GLY A 73 -10.30 -2.82 -2.86
CA GLY A 73 -11.74 -3.15 -2.86
C GLY A 73 -12.71 -2.02 -2.49
N THR A 74 -12.22 -0.84 -2.06
CA THR A 74 -12.79 0.55 -2.00
C THR A 74 -12.33 1.30 -0.75
N ARG A 75 -11.10 1.10 -0.24
CA ARG A 75 -10.84 1.35 1.17
C ARG A 75 -9.51 2.04 1.39
N LYS A 76 -9.61 3.29 1.86
CA LYS A 76 -8.48 4.02 2.42
C LYS A 76 -8.03 3.30 3.69
N ALA A 77 -6.74 3.04 3.83
CA ALA A 77 -6.17 2.59 5.08
C ALA A 77 -5.99 3.77 6.03
N GLN A 78 -6.22 3.57 7.31
CA GLN A 78 -6.00 4.57 8.36
C GLN A 78 -5.05 4.00 9.40
N PHE A 79 -4.19 4.83 9.94
CA PHE A 79 -3.26 4.44 10.99
C PHE A 79 -3.83 4.76 12.35
N VAL A 80 -3.60 3.87 13.31
CA VAL A 80 -3.87 4.07 14.73
C VAL A 80 -2.67 3.64 15.56
N SER A 81 -2.35 4.40 16.61
CA SER A 81 -1.42 4.00 17.66
C SER A 81 -2.17 3.86 18.99
N LYS A 82 -1.94 2.74 19.69
CA LYS A 82 -2.51 2.48 21.03
C LYS A 82 -1.95 3.41 22.10
N SER A 83 -0.73 3.91 21.93
CA SER A 83 -0.04 4.76 22.92
C SER A 83 -0.19 6.25 22.65
N THR A 84 -0.30 6.65 21.38
CA THR A 84 -0.38 8.06 21.00
C THR A 84 -1.66 8.34 20.22
N PRO A 85 -2.67 8.98 20.84
CA PRO A 85 -3.89 9.36 20.13
C PRO A 85 -3.65 10.55 19.18
N PRO A 86 -4.58 10.81 18.23
CA PRO A 86 -4.54 12.04 17.42
C PRO A 86 -4.58 13.30 18.29
N ALA A 87 -3.83 14.33 17.90
CA ALA A 87 -3.84 15.63 18.57
C ALA A 87 -3.36 16.76 17.65
N PRO A 88 -3.74 18.03 17.89
CA PRO A 88 -3.41 19.14 17.00
C PRO A 88 -1.93 19.18 16.61
N LYS A 89 -1.67 19.47 15.32
CA LYS A 89 -0.31 19.51 14.71
C LYS A 89 0.42 18.17 14.66
N ARG A 90 -0.27 17.04 14.88
CA ARG A 90 0.32 15.71 14.66
C ARG A 90 0.19 15.22 13.23
N LYS A 91 1.24 14.55 12.75
CA LYS A 91 1.28 13.83 11.49
C LYS A 91 1.92 12.48 11.71
N VAL A 92 1.43 11.47 11.01
CA VAL A 92 2.07 10.16 10.94
C VAL A 92 2.69 10.00 9.56
N THR A 93 3.96 9.58 9.54
CA THR A 93 4.65 9.16 8.33
C THR A 93 4.88 7.66 8.41
N ILE A 94 4.52 6.93 7.37
CA ILE A 94 4.64 5.47 7.30
C ILE A 94 5.44 5.14 6.06
N ARG A 95 6.46 4.30 6.18
CA ARG A 95 7.33 3.85 5.09
C ARG A 95 7.21 2.34 4.96
N ASN A 96 7.11 1.86 3.72
CA ASN A 96 7.14 0.43 3.43
C ASN A 96 8.59 0.00 3.17
N VAL A 97 9.14 -0.77 4.10
CA VAL A 97 10.53 -1.26 4.07
C VAL A 97 10.59 -2.75 3.75
N THR A 98 9.51 -3.30 3.20
CA THR A 98 9.44 -4.70 2.78
C THR A 98 10.52 -5.01 1.74
N GLN A 99 11.12 -6.20 1.84
CA GLN A 99 12.08 -6.67 0.85
C GLN A 99 11.43 -6.68 -0.55
N GLY A 100 12.11 -6.13 -1.55
CA GLY A 100 11.59 -5.97 -2.90
C GLY A 100 11.02 -4.58 -3.19
N MET A 101 10.87 -3.71 -2.18
CA MET A 101 10.57 -2.30 -2.37
C MET A 101 11.74 -1.53 -2.96
N LYS A 102 11.46 -0.57 -3.85
CA LYS A 102 12.45 0.40 -4.33
C LYS A 102 12.80 1.33 -3.18
N SER A 103 14.09 1.42 -2.84
CA SER A 103 14.57 2.10 -1.62
C SER A 103 14.95 3.57 -1.81
N ASN A 104 14.84 4.13 -3.02
CA ASN A 104 15.23 5.52 -3.32
C ASN A 104 14.08 6.36 -3.93
N PRO A 105 13.19 6.92 -3.09
CA PRO A 105 12.97 6.58 -1.69
C PRO A 105 12.11 5.31 -1.55
N TYR A 106 12.14 4.67 -0.38
CA TYR A 106 11.10 3.71 0.00
C TYR A 106 9.72 4.35 -0.18
N PRO A 107 8.71 3.60 -0.66
CA PRO A 107 7.35 4.12 -0.69
C PRO A 107 6.93 4.57 0.70
N TYR A 108 6.45 5.80 0.80
CA TYR A 108 5.98 6.36 2.07
C TYR A 108 4.69 7.15 1.88
N THR A 109 3.98 7.33 2.99
CA THR A 109 2.84 8.24 3.09
C THR A 109 3.00 9.13 4.30
N SER A 110 2.52 10.36 4.22
CA SER A 110 2.45 11.30 5.35
C SER A 110 1.01 11.80 5.45
N ARG A 111 0.38 11.57 6.60
CA ARG A 111 -1.05 11.81 6.80
C ARG A 111 -1.28 12.59 8.09
N GLY A 112 -2.29 13.46 8.07
CA GLY A 112 -2.72 14.17 9.26
C GLY A 112 -3.13 13.16 10.34
N TYR A 113 -2.69 13.41 11.57
CA TYR A 113 -3.03 12.61 12.74
C TYR A 113 -3.51 13.55 13.86
N SER A 114 -4.30 14.56 13.48
CA SER A 114 -4.60 15.70 14.34
C SER A 114 -5.99 15.69 14.97
N GLU A 115 -6.89 14.86 14.46
CA GLU A 115 -8.31 14.91 14.76
C GLU A 115 -8.94 13.53 14.54
N GLY A 116 -10.11 13.30 15.17
CA GLY A 116 -10.78 12.00 15.16
C GLY A 116 -10.04 10.94 16.00
N GLN A 117 -10.26 9.68 15.65
CA GLN A 117 -9.65 8.52 16.33
C GLN A 117 -8.43 7.96 15.58
N TYR A 118 -8.28 8.28 14.29
CA TYR A 118 -7.32 7.67 13.38
C TYR A 118 -6.69 8.70 12.46
N SER A 119 -5.65 8.32 11.72
CA SER A 119 -5.08 9.20 10.70
C SER A 119 -6.06 9.48 9.55
N GLN A 120 -5.77 10.54 8.81
CA GLN A 120 -6.31 10.70 7.46
C GLN A 120 -6.05 9.44 6.64
N GLY A 121 -7.05 9.04 5.85
CA GLY A 121 -6.98 7.84 5.03
C GLY A 121 -5.93 7.95 3.92
N VAL A 122 -5.31 6.82 3.58
CA VAL A 122 -4.39 6.67 2.47
C VAL A 122 -4.91 5.65 1.47
N ASP A 123 -4.89 6.02 0.19
CA ASP A 123 -5.17 5.09 -0.90
C ASP A 123 -3.99 4.14 -1.10
N LEU A 124 -4.27 2.85 -1.26
CA LEU A 124 -3.26 1.81 -1.43
C LEU A 124 -3.17 1.40 -2.90
N SER A 125 -1.96 1.06 -3.36
CA SER A 125 -1.75 0.44 -4.67
C SER A 125 -0.82 -0.76 -4.57
N LEU A 126 -1.08 -1.80 -5.36
CA LEU A 126 -0.12 -2.89 -5.53
C LEU A 126 1.05 -2.38 -6.38
N GLY A 127 2.27 -2.56 -5.88
CA GLY A 127 3.48 -2.14 -6.55
C GLY A 127 4.64 -1.95 -5.60
N ASN A 128 5.82 -1.66 -6.15
CA ASN A 128 7.05 -1.59 -5.37
C ASN A 128 7.72 -0.21 -5.32
N SER A 129 7.09 0.81 -5.93
CA SER A 129 7.68 2.13 -6.10
C SER A 129 6.83 3.22 -5.49
N HIS A 130 7.46 4.27 -4.97
CA HIS A 130 6.75 5.42 -4.45
C HIS A 130 5.88 6.08 -5.54
N GLN A 131 4.62 6.35 -5.20
CA GLN A 131 3.66 7.06 -6.03
C GLN A 131 3.11 8.25 -5.22
N THR A 132 2.90 9.39 -5.86
CA THR A 132 2.53 10.63 -5.15
C THR A 132 1.16 10.56 -4.48
N ARG A 133 0.23 9.79 -5.06
CA ARG A 133 -1.17 9.70 -4.62
C ARG A 133 -1.47 8.47 -3.76
N THR A 134 -0.75 7.39 -3.98
CA THR A 134 -1.04 6.05 -3.44
C THR A 134 0.18 5.51 -2.69
N PHE A 135 -0.10 4.75 -1.64
CA PHE A 135 0.93 4.06 -0.86
C PHE A 135 1.10 2.64 -1.39
N ALA A 136 2.30 2.36 -1.88
CA ALA A 136 2.61 1.10 -2.54
C ALA A 136 2.81 -0.03 -1.53
N VAL A 137 2.21 -1.18 -1.82
CA VAL A 137 2.32 -2.42 -1.04
C VAL A 137 2.56 -3.61 -1.97
N LEU A 138 3.22 -4.64 -1.46
CA LEU A 138 3.41 -5.92 -2.15
C LEU A 138 2.33 -6.90 -1.72
N GLU A 139 2.10 -7.95 -2.51
CA GLU A 139 1.31 -9.10 -2.07
C GLU A 139 2.08 -9.88 -0.98
N GLY A 140 1.39 -10.35 0.04
CA GLY A 140 1.94 -11.00 1.23
C GLY A 140 2.20 -10.05 2.41
N GLU A 141 3.06 -10.50 3.33
CA GLU A 141 3.42 -9.73 4.53
C GLU A 141 4.26 -8.50 4.17
N ASN A 142 3.76 -7.32 4.53
CA ASN A 142 4.47 -6.05 4.40
C ASN A 142 4.97 -5.56 5.75
N LYS A 143 6.20 -5.06 5.78
CA LYS A 143 6.87 -4.47 6.94
C LYS A 143 6.89 -2.96 6.82
N PHE A 144 6.36 -2.30 7.85
CA PHE A 144 6.25 -0.85 7.89
C PHE A 144 7.05 -0.27 9.05
N GLU A 145 7.64 0.88 8.78
CA GLU A 145 8.18 1.79 9.80
C GLU A 145 7.29 3.02 9.88
N TYR A 146 7.03 3.52 11.09
CA TYR A 146 6.25 4.72 11.28
C TYR A 146 6.93 5.72 12.22
N GLU A 147 6.62 6.99 12.00
CA GLU A 147 7.00 8.12 12.85
C GLU A 147 5.75 8.99 13.07
N ILE A 148 5.38 9.23 14.33
CA ILE A 148 4.42 10.26 14.71
C ILE A 148 5.20 11.50 15.12
N LYS A 149 4.93 12.61 14.43
CA LYS A 149 5.53 13.91 14.70
C LYS A 149 4.48 14.88 15.23
N GLU A 150 4.88 15.75 16.14
CA GLU A 150 4.12 16.91 16.61
C GLU A 150 4.92 18.16 16.26
N GLY A 151 4.50 18.86 15.21
CA GLY A 151 5.39 19.80 14.51
C GLY A 151 6.61 19.05 13.93
N GLU A 152 7.81 19.47 14.32
CA GLU A 152 9.07 18.85 13.87
C GLU A 152 9.61 17.77 14.84
N ARG A 153 8.99 17.61 16.01
CA ARG A 153 9.45 16.68 17.03
C ARG A 153 8.84 15.30 16.83
N ILE A 154 9.66 14.26 16.73
CA ILE A 154 9.20 12.86 16.79
C ILE A 154 8.77 12.56 18.23
N ILE A 155 7.53 12.11 18.40
CA ILE A 155 6.96 11.77 19.71
C ILE A 155 6.78 10.26 19.90
N GLU A 156 6.63 9.52 18.80
CA GLU A 156 6.57 8.07 18.79
C GLU A 156 7.12 7.57 17.45
N GLN A 157 7.81 6.44 17.47
CA GLN A 157 8.24 5.75 16.27
C GLN A 157 8.27 4.24 16.55
N GLY A 158 8.13 3.45 15.50
CA GLY A 158 8.13 2.00 15.63
C GLY A 158 7.95 1.31 14.30
N ASN A 159 7.62 0.04 14.39
CA ASN A 159 7.37 -0.83 13.26
C ASN A 159 6.10 -1.64 13.49
N PHE A 160 5.49 -2.09 12.40
CA PHE A 160 4.36 -3.01 12.41
C PHE A 160 4.28 -3.73 11.06
N THR A 161 3.45 -4.77 10.98
CA THR A 161 3.23 -5.53 9.75
C THR A 161 1.77 -5.52 9.35
N ALA A 162 1.51 -5.69 8.05
CA ALA A 162 0.17 -5.97 7.54
C ALA A 162 0.23 -7.00 6.42
N GLU A 163 -0.77 -7.87 6.37
CA GLU A 163 -0.93 -8.88 5.32
C GLU A 163 -1.71 -8.29 4.15
N VAL A 164 -1.22 -8.52 2.93
CA VAL A 164 -1.87 -8.08 1.71
C VAL A 164 -2.25 -9.30 0.87
N SER A 165 -3.55 -9.52 0.66
CA SER A 165 -4.05 -10.60 -0.17
C SER A 165 -4.66 -10.09 -1.46
N VAL A 166 -4.53 -10.88 -2.54
CA VAL A 166 -5.22 -10.62 -3.81
C VAL A 166 -6.28 -11.69 -4.01
N LYS A 167 -7.54 -11.25 -4.13
CA LYS A 167 -8.67 -12.12 -4.40
C LYS A 167 -9.10 -12.00 -5.85
N ASP A 168 -9.02 -13.10 -6.59
CA ASP A 168 -9.56 -13.19 -7.93
C ASP A 168 -11.08 -13.20 -7.88
N VAL A 169 -11.70 -12.24 -8.56
CA VAL A 169 -13.17 -12.10 -8.64
C VAL A 169 -13.74 -12.91 -9.80
N GLY A 170 -12.94 -13.11 -10.85
CA GLY A 170 -13.31 -13.89 -12.03
C GLY A 170 -12.85 -13.25 -13.34
N VAL A 171 -13.20 -13.94 -14.42
CA VAL A 171 -12.93 -13.55 -15.79
C VAL A 171 -14.22 -13.04 -16.41
N PHE A 172 -14.20 -11.83 -16.97
CA PHE A 172 -15.38 -11.18 -17.54
C PHE A 172 -15.12 -10.73 -18.98
N PRO A 173 -16.09 -10.88 -19.90
CA PRO A 173 -15.97 -10.30 -21.24
C PRO A 173 -16.00 -8.77 -21.15
N ARG A 174 -15.19 -8.10 -21.97
CA ARG A 174 -15.18 -6.64 -22.13
C ARG A 174 -15.06 -6.27 -23.60
N ASP A 175 -16.14 -5.68 -24.09
CA ASP A 175 -16.27 -5.24 -25.47
C ASP A 175 -15.85 -3.78 -25.63
N THR A 176 -15.52 -3.41 -26.87
CA THR A 176 -15.28 -2.00 -27.22
C THR A 176 -16.61 -1.24 -27.25
N ILE A 177 -16.57 0.01 -26.83
CA ILE A 177 -17.68 0.94 -27.00
C ILE A 177 -17.37 1.78 -28.23
N CYS A 178 -18.20 1.64 -29.26
CA CYS A 178 -18.08 2.40 -30.50
C CYS A 178 -19.03 3.60 -30.47
N GLU A 179 -18.46 4.79 -30.58
CA GLU A 179 -19.21 6.03 -30.73
C GLU A 179 -19.12 6.53 -32.16
N GLU A 180 -20.29 6.84 -32.72
CA GLU A 180 -20.40 7.50 -34.01
C GLU A 180 -20.17 9.01 -33.81
N LYS A 181 -19.13 9.54 -34.46
CA LYS A 181 -18.75 10.95 -34.38
C LYS A 181 -18.69 11.56 -35.76
N LEU A 182 -19.33 12.72 -35.90
CA LEU A 182 -19.19 13.53 -37.11
C LEU A 182 -17.85 14.27 -37.06
N GLU A 183 -16.95 13.94 -37.97
CA GLU A 183 -15.69 14.67 -38.16
C GLU A 183 -15.79 15.55 -39.40
N CYS A 184 -15.44 16.82 -39.25
CA CYS A 184 -15.46 17.79 -40.33
C CYS A 184 -14.05 18.26 -40.64
N ARG A 185 -13.54 17.95 -41.84
CA ARG A 185 -12.21 18.38 -42.31
C ARG A 185 -12.33 19.46 -43.37
N ASP A 186 -11.34 20.33 -43.43
CA ASP A 186 -11.20 21.30 -44.50
C ASP A 186 -10.87 20.57 -45.81
N ASP A 187 -11.69 20.81 -46.82
CA ASP A 187 -11.66 20.20 -48.15
C ASP A 187 -11.21 21.21 -49.23
N GLY A 188 -10.44 22.20 -48.80
CA GLY A 188 -9.77 23.15 -49.69
C GLY A 188 -10.24 24.59 -49.51
N ASP A 189 -9.36 25.48 -49.95
CA ASP A 189 -9.55 26.92 -49.85
C ASP A 189 -10.46 27.42 -50.98
N CYS A 190 -11.42 28.25 -50.59
CA CYS A 190 -12.31 28.94 -51.51
C CYS A 190 -11.71 30.31 -51.85
N TYR A 191 -11.50 30.60 -53.14
CA TYR A 191 -11.02 31.88 -53.63
C TYR A 191 -12.08 32.58 -54.48
N ASP A 192 -12.07 33.90 -54.52
CA ASP A 192 -12.91 34.65 -55.45
C ASP A 192 -12.28 34.86 -56.83
N ARG A 193 -13.03 35.48 -57.75
CA ARG A 193 -12.56 35.76 -59.12
C ARG A 193 -11.30 36.64 -59.17
N ASN A 194 -10.94 37.30 -58.07
CA ASN A 194 -9.75 38.13 -57.95
C ASN A 194 -8.63 37.42 -57.18
N GLY A 195 -8.78 36.13 -56.87
CA GLY A 195 -7.78 35.32 -56.16
C GLY A 195 -7.73 35.56 -54.64
N LYS A 196 -8.71 36.26 -54.04
CA LYS A 196 -8.74 36.50 -52.59
C LYS A 196 -9.39 35.32 -51.87
N LYS A 197 -8.70 34.75 -50.86
CA LYS A 197 -9.22 33.67 -50.02
C LYS A 197 -10.47 34.13 -49.27
N ARG A 198 -11.57 33.40 -49.41
CA ARG A 198 -12.89 33.66 -48.79
C ARG A 198 -13.22 32.73 -47.63
N GLY A 199 -12.51 31.61 -47.48
CA GLY A 199 -12.70 30.64 -46.40
C GLY A 199 -12.26 29.24 -46.83
N SER A 200 -12.43 28.25 -45.96
CA SER A 200 -12.30 26.83 -46.32
C SER A 200 -13.69 26.22 -46.52
N ARG A 201 -13.80 25.29 -47.48
CA ARG A 201 -14.96 24.42 -47.58
C ARG A 201 -14.78 23.31 -46.56
N GLN A 202 -15.73 23.11 -45.66
CA GLN A 202 -15.68 22.02 -44.71
C GLN A 202 -16.53 20.86 -45.21
N ARG A 203 -15.96 19.65 -45.28
CA ARG A 203 -16.72 18.41 -45.51
C ARG A 203 -16.77 17.60 -44.22
N CYS A 204 -17.99 17.22 -43.85
CA CYS A 204 -18.24 16.36 -42.70
C CYS A 204 -18.49 14.93 -43.17
N TYR A 205 -17.89 13.96 -42.48
CA TYR A 205 -18.13 12.54 -42.67
C TYR A 205 -18.29 11.88 -41.31
N THR A 206 -19.14 10.86 -41.27
CA THR A 206 -19.33 10.07 -40.08
C THR A 206 -18.14 9.14 -39.89
N THR A 207 -17.58 9.13 -38.68
CA THR A 207 -16.53 8.20 -38.26
C THR A 207 -17.02 7.38 -37.07
N ASN A 208 -16.62 6.11 -37.02
CA ASN A 208 -16.82 5.28 -35.83
C ASN A 208 -15.50 5.20 -35.08
N THR A 209 -15.51 5.65 -33.83
CA THR A 209 -14.35 5.50 -32.94
C THR A 209 -14.71 4.49 -31.86
N CYS A 210 -14.02 3.36 -31.85
CA CYS A 210 -14.20 2.32 -30.84
C CYS A 210 -13.10 2.41 -29.79
N ASN A 211 -13.49 2.56 -28.53
CA ASN A 211 -12.56 2.66 -27.41
C ASN A 211 -12.89 1.62 -26.34
N CYS A 212 -11.86 1.17 -25.62
CA CYS A 212 -12.06 0.34 -24.44
C CYS A 212 -12.55 1.22 -23.28
N PRO A 213 -13.61 0.83 -22.56
CA PRO A 213 -14.11 1.60 -21.42
C PRO A 213 -13.04 1.74 -20.33
N GLY A 214 -12.83 2.94 -19.80
CA GLY A 214 -11.81 3.24 -18.77
C GLY A 214 -12.19 2.81 -17.36
#